data_AF-A0AAN5R544-F1
#
_entry.id   AF-A0AAN5R544-F1
#
_cell.length_a   1.000
_cell.length_b   1.000
_cell.length_c   1.000
_cell.angle_alpha   90.00
_cell.angle_beta   90.00
_cell.angle_gamma   90.00
#
_symmetry.space_group_name_H-M   'P 1'
#
loop_
_entity.id
_entity.type
_entity.pdbx_description
1 polymer ?
#
loop_
_entity_poly.entity_id
_entity_poly.type
_entity_poly.pdbx_seq_one_letter_code
_entity_poly.pdbx_strand_id
1 'polypeptide(L)'
;MSNDTKLNNASSYFFISGFIISKIQYLPIALVSSALNLMSLLFYLIGYGLWFIASHFYTGQAKKNQEWYEFAQFKEQYLYAAALGLIATTISMMAIFSPIMLVLSGWLFFGSNIIWTIGEYNKLNNPPNSEENFSKDRQNAYVSYALSMSVIGFITAASTTAAFFIPVMAIPLLIITTIVCIGVGALALEYWLESKFGDYQPDISMDESYKQMSNNLGKIIHLKPNPTPEPYHGTKPLHSAQHDVKIKEPFSDPQMDLSSHTCKSQH
;
A
#
# COMPACT_ATOMS: atom_id res chain seq x y z
N MET A 1 -5.65 -16.98 -6.74
CA MET A 1 -4.40 -16.31 -6.31
C MET A 1 -3.40 -16.37 -7.46
N SER A 2 -3.13 -15.22 -8.09
CA SER A 2 -2.30 -15.11 -9.28
C SER A 2 -0.81 -15.33 -8.96
N ASN A 3 -0.01 -15.67 -9.98
CA ASN A 3 1.39 -16.06 -9.82
C ASN A 3 2.26 -14.91 -9.25
N ASP A 4 1.95 -13.66 -9.60
CA ASP A 4 2.56 -12.44 -9.05
C ASP A 4 2.38 -12.33 -7.53
N THR A 5 1.18 -12.62 -7.00
CA THR A 5 0.92 -12.57 -5.55
C THR A 5 1.75 -13.61 -4.80
N LYS A 6 1.93 -14.81 -5.36
CA LYS A 6 2.75 -15.86 -4.74
C LYS A 6 4.24 -15.47 -4.72
N LEU A 7 4.76 -14.96 -5.84
CA LEU A 7 6.16 -14.52 -5.91
C LEU A 7 6.43 -13.32 -5.01
N ASN A 8 5.51 -12.35 -4.95
CA ASN A 8 5.66 -11.16 -4.09
C ASN A 8 5.58 -11.51 -2.59
N ASN A 9 4.74 -12.49 -2.22
CA ASN A 9 4.73 -12.97 -0.84
C ASN A 9 6.01 -13.73 -0.50
N ALA A 10 6.49 -14.59 -1.41
CA ALA A 10 7.75 -15.29 -1.21
C ALA A 10 8.93 -14.32 -1.06
N SER A 11 9.04 -13.31 -1.94
CA SER A 11 10.11 -12.29 -1.84
C SER A 11 10.06 -11.56 -0.50
N SER A 12 8.88 -11.21 0.00
CA SER A 12 8.70 -10.57 1.31
C SER A 12 9.29 -11.40 2.46
N TYR A 13 9.06 -12.72 2.47
CA TYR A 13 9.67 -13.62 3.46
C TYR A 13 11.20 -13.71 3.33
N PHE A 14 11.73 -13.73 2.11
CA PHE A 14 13.17 -13.71 1.89
C PHE A 14 13.81 -12.40 2.39
N PHE A 15 13.16 -11.26 2.17
CA PHE A 15 13.64 -9.97 2.67
C PHE A 15 13.71 -9.93 4.20
N ILE A 16 12.68 -10.41 4.89
CA ILE A 16 12.67 -10.44 6.35
C ILE A 16 13.66 -11.44 6.91
N SER A 17 13.75 -12.63 6.33
CA SER A 17 14.74 -13.62 6.75
C SER A 17 16.16 -13.08 6.57
N GLY A 18 16.43 -12.45 5.42
CA GLY A 18 17.71 -11.76 5.18
C GLY A 18 17.97 -10.68 6.21
N PHE A 19 16.96 -9.88 6.56
CA PHE A 19 17.07 -8.84 7.59
C PHE A 19 17.38 -9.40 8.96
N ILE A 20 16.64 -10.40 9.43
CA ILE A 20 16.86 -11.02 10.75
C ILE A 20 18.27 -11.63 10.81
N ILE A 21 18.66 -12.40 9.79
CA ILE A 21 20.01 -12.99 9.70
C ILE A 21 21.09 -11.89 9.74
N SER A 22 20.87 -10.76 9.05
CA SER A 22 21.81 -9.62 9.06
C SER A 22 21.97 -8.99 10.44
N LYS A 23 21.00 -9.15 11.34
CA LYS A 23 21.10 -8.61 12.71
C LYS A 23 21.74 -9.61 13.67
N ILE A 24 21.49 -10.90 13.48
CA ILE A 24 22.11 -11.98 14.28
C ILE A 24 23.65 -11.95 14.13
N GLN A 25 24.17 -11.52 12.98
CA GLN A 25 25.61 -11.43 12.72
C GLN A 25 26.38 -10.53 13.70
N TYR A 26 25.70 -9.59 14.38
CA TYR A 26 26.30 -8.71 15.37
C TYR A 26 26.42 -9.34 16.77
N LEU A 27 25.95 -10.58 16.94
CA LEU A 27 26.28 -11.37 18.13
C LEU A 27 27.78 -11.72 18.14
N PRO A 28 28.43 -11.75 19.32
CA PRO A 28 29.88 -11.91 19.43
C PRO A 28 30.35 -13.36 19.17
N ILE A 29 30.11 -13.87 17.96
CA ILE A 29 30.52 -15.21 17.50
C ILE A 29 31.40 -15.06 16.26
N ALA A 30 32.71 -14.98 16.47
CA ALA A 30 33.70 -14.45 15.51
C ALA A 30 33.73 -15.13 14.12
N LEU A 31 33.45 -16.44 14.03
CA LEU A 31 33.43 -17.18 12.75
C LEU A 31 32.05 -17.19 12.07
N VAL A 32 30.99 -16.88 12.82
CA VAL A 32 29.61 -16.99 12.36
C VAL A 32 29.15 -15.70 11.67
N SER A 33 29.72 -14.56 12.04
CA SER A 33 29.32 -13.25 11.49
C SER A 33 29.48 -13.15 9.96
N SER A 34 30.63 -13.51 9.39
CA SER A 34 30.83 -13.48 7.93
C SER A 34 29.94 -14.47 7.18
N ALA A 35 29.70 -15.66 7.74
CA ALA A 35 28.80 -16.65 7.14
C ALA A 35 27.34 -16.15 7.17
N LEU A 36 26.90 -15.56 8.28
CA LEU A 36 25.57 -14.94 8.39
C LEU A 36 25.42 -13.76 7.44
N ASN A 37 26.44 -12.92 7.28
CA ASN A 37 26.41 -11.81 6.33
C ASN A 37 26.22 -12.31 4.89
N LEU A 38 27.00 -13.33 4.49
CA LEU A 38 26.88 -13.91 3.17
C LEU A 38 25.50 -14.56 2.97
N MET A 39 25.01 -15.30 3.97
CA MET A 39 23.66 -15.87 3.92
C MET A 39 22.60 -14.76 3.78
N SER A 40 22.67 -13.70 4.58
CA SER A 40 21.77 -12.56 4.47
C SER A 40 21.76 -11.95 3.06
N LEU A 41 22.93 -11.74 2.46
CA LEU A 41 23.06 -11.25 1.09
C LEU A 41 22.47 -12.21 0.05
N LEU A 42 22.60 -13.53 0.24
CA LEU A 42 21.95 -14.53 -0.63
C LEU A 42 20.42 -14.48 -0.51
N PHE A 43 19.89 -14.33 0.70
CA PHE A 43 18.45 -14.13 0.92
C PHE A 43 17.96 -12.86 0.23
N TYR A 44 18.71 -11.75 0.32
CA TYR A 44 18.38 -10.54 -0.41
C TYR A 44 18.46 -10.71 -1.92
N LEU A 45 19.46 -11.42 -2.44
CA LEU A 45 19.58 -11.70 -3.87
C LEU A 45 18.36 -12.48 -4.39
N ILE A 46 17.94 -13.51 -3.65
CA ILE A 46 16.73 -14.30 -3.98
C ILE A 46 15.48 -13.43 -3.86
N GLY A 47 15.35 -12.65 -2.78
CA GLY A 47 14.21 -11.77 -2.54
C GLY A 47 14.04 -10.74 -3.67
N TYR A 48 15.09 -10.00 -3.99
CA TYR A 48 15.09 -9.05 -5.10
C TYR A 48 14.91 -9.73 -6.46
N GLY A 49 15.45 -10.94 -6.67
CA GLY A 49 15.26 -11.70 -7.91
C GLY A 49 13.80 -12.12 -8.12
N LEU A 50 13.18 -12.69 -7.09
CA LEU A 50 11.75 -13.03 -7.11
C LEU A 50 10.87 -11.79 -7.28
N TRP A 51 11.22 -10.70 -6.61
CA TRP A 51 10.47 -9.44 -6.69
C TRP A 51 10.59 -8.77 -8.06
N PHE A 52 11.77 -8.83 -8.68
CA PHE A 52 11.99 -8.37 -10.05
C PHE A 52 11.14 -9.15 -11.06
N ILE A 53 11.10 -10.48 -10.91
CA ILE A 53 10.24 -11.34 -11.74
C ILE A 53 8.76 -11.03 -11.48
N ALA A 54 8.33 -10.92 -10.22
CA ALA A 54 6.95 -10.58 -9.85
C ALA A 54 6.50 -9.26 -10.47
N SER A 55 7.37 -8.25 -10.45
CA SER A 55 7.08 -6.91 -10.98
C SER A 55 6.75 -6.92 -12.47
N HIS A 56 7.23 -7.89 -13.25
CA HIS A 56 6.86 -8.02 -14.66
C HIS A 56 5.40 -8.45 -14.87
N PHE A 57 4.82 -9.13 -13.88
CA PHE A 57 3.44 -9.62 -13.93
C PHE A 57 2.42 -8.65 -13.33
N TYR A 58 2.86 -7.57 -12.68
CA TYR A 58 1.94 -6.54 -12.23
C TYR A 58 1.20 -5.90 -13.40
N THR A 59 -0.09 -5.70 -13.20
CA THR A 59 -0.96 -5.03 -14.16
C THR A 59 -0.52 -3.58 -14.29
N GLY A 60 -0.30 -3.14 -15.54
CA GLY A 60 0.01 -1.74 -15.82
C GLY A 60 -1.23 -0.91 -15.60
N GLN A 61 -1.20 0.02 -14.65
CA GLN A 61 -2.20 1.08 -14.57
C GLN A 61 -1.79 2.24 -15.46
N ALA A 62 -2.78 2.95 -16.02
CA ALA A 62 -2.53 4.13 -16.81
C ALA A 62 -1.80 5.18 -15.96
N LYS A 63 -0.65 5.64 -16.45
CA LYS A 63 0.11 6.71 -15.81
C LYS A 63 -0.72 7.98 -15.82
N LYS A 64 -1.09 8.47 -14.64
CA LYS A 64 -1.54 9.85 -14.45
C LYS A 64 -0.28 10.62 -14.06
N ASN A 65 0.03 11.74 -14.73
CA ASN A 65 1.24 12.54 -14.44
C ASN A 65 0.85 13.75 -13.57
N GLN A 66 -0.04 13.57 -12.60
CA GLN A 66 -0.62 14.68 -11.85
C GLN A 66 0.12 14.92 -10.54
N GLU A 67 0.65 13.86 -9.94
CA GLU A 67 1.30 13.92 -8.63
C GLU A 67 2.78 13.51 -8.69
N TRP A 68 3.58 14.02 -7.75
CA TRP A 68 5.04 13.79 -7.69
C TRP A 68 5.40 12.30 -7.55
N TYR A 69 4.52 11.52 -6.91
CA TYR A 69 4.69 10.09 -6.68
C TYR A 69 4.26 9.23 -7.89
N GLU A 70 3.71 9.82 -8.95
CA GLU A 70 3.27 9.13 -10.17
C GLU A 70 4.29 9.22 -11.31
N PHE A 71 5.57 9.46 -10.98
CA PHE A 71 6.64 9.65 -11.97
C PHE A 71 6.81 8.46 -12.94
N ALA A 72 6.36 7.27 -12.54
CA ALA A 72 6.34 6.03 -13.33
C ALA A 72 5.10 5.21 -12.97
N GLN A 73 4.73 4.23 -13.80
CA GLN A 73 3.63 3.33 -13.45
C GLN A 73 4.00 2.51 -12.21
N PHE A 74 3.00 2.06 -11.45
CA PHE A 74 3.21 1.17 -10.29
C PHE A 74 4.16 0.01 -10.64
N LYS A 75 3.87 -0.69 -11.75
CA LYS A 75 4.73 -1.75 -12.29
C LYS A 75 6.20 -1.34 -12.43
N GLU A 76 6.45 -0.16 -13.00
CA GLU A 76 7.78 0.35 -13.30
C GLU A 76 8.52 0.75 -12.02
N GLN A 77 7.84 1.38 -11.06
CA GLN A 77 8.42 1.75 -9.77
C GLN A 77 8.96 0.52 -9.04
N TYR A 78 8.19 -0.57 -9.00
CA TYR A 78 8.59 -1.82 -8.36
C TYR A 78 9.70 -2.51 -9.13
N LEU A 79 9.64 -2.50 -10.46
CA LEU A 79 10.68 -3.05 -11.32
C LEU A 79 12.01 -2.29 -11.12
N TYR A 80 11.99 -0.96 -11.10
CA TYR A 80 13.17 -0.13 -10.87
C TYR A 80 13.74 -0.33 -9.47
N ALA A 81 12.88 -0.37 -8.44
CA ALA A 81 13.31 -0.66 -7.08
C ALA A 81 13.98 -2.04 -6.99
N ALA A 82 13.34 -3.08 -7.55
CA ALA A 82 13.86 -4.44 -7.54
C ALA A 82 15.19 -4.57 -8.29
N ALA A 83 15.31 -3.95 -9.47
CA ALA A 83 16.53 -3.93 -10.26
C ALA A 83 17.67 -3.23 -9.51
N LEU A 84 17.39 -2.07 -8.91
CA LEU A 84 18.38 -1.31 -8.15
C LEU A 84 18.86 -2.10 -6.93
N GLY A 85 17.96 -2.82 -6.25
CA GLY A 85 18.30 -3.70 -5.13
C GLY A 85 19.13 -4.91 -5.53
N LEU A 86 18.88 -5.53 -6.70
CA LEU A 86 19.73 -6.58 -7.26
C LEU A 86 21.16 -6.07 -7.52
N ILE A 87 21.28 -4.91 -8.15
CA ILE A 87 22.56 -4.27 -8.45
C ILE A 87 23.30 -3.96 -7.13
N ALA A 88 22.60 -3.36 -6.16
CA ALA A 88 23.14 -3.04 -4.85
C ALA A 88 23.67 -4.28 -4.12
N THR A 89 22.90 -5.38 -4.13
CA THR A 89 23.28 -6.65 -3.51
C THR A 89 24.53 -7.23 -4.18
N THR A 90 24.59 -7.21 -5.50
CA THR A 90 25.74 -7.71 -6.26
C THR A 90 27.00 -6.88 -5.96
N ILE A 91 26.90 -5.55 -5.97
CA ILE A 91 28.02 -4.65 -5.60
C ILE A 91 28.45 -4.89 -4.16
N SER A 92 27.50 -5.10 -3.24
CA SER A 92 27.80 -5.39 -1.84
C SER A 92 28.57 -6.70 -1.65
N MET A 93 28.29 -7.73 -2.46
CA MET A 93 29.09 -8.97 -2.45
C MET A 93 30.51 -8.75 -2.99
N MET A 94 30.69 -7.84 -3.95
CA MET A 94 32.02 -7.49 -4.50
C MET A 94 32.86 -6.62 -3.57
N ALA A 95 32.32 -6.15 -2.44
CA ALA A 95 33.02 -5.28 -1.50
C ALA A 95 34.31 -5.88 -0.90
N ILE A 96 34.46 -7.20 -0.95
CA ILE A 96 35.70 -7.89 -0.56
C ILE A 96 36.90 -7.37 -1.36
N PHE A 97 36.69 -6.98 -2.62
CA PHE A 97 37.75 -6.46 -3.49
C PHE A 97 38.03 -4.97 -3.27
N SER A 98 37.04 -4.20 -2.80
CA SER A 98 37.21 -2.76 -2.56
C SER A 98 36.17 -2.24 -1.56
N PRO A 99 36.58 -1.73 -0.38
CA PRO A 99 35.65 -1.24 0.64
C PRO A 99 34.76 -0.08 0.19
N ILE A 100 35.17 0.69 -0.83
CA ILE A 100 34.33 1.77 -1.39
C ILE A 100 33.02 1.25 -1.99
N MET A 101 32.99 -0.03 -2.40
CA MET A 101 31.78 -0.66 -2.91
C MET A 101 30.70 -0.79 -1.84
N LEU A 102 31.05 -0.85 -0.55
CA LEU A 102 30.06 -0.81 0.54
C LEU A 102 29.35 0.53 0.63
N VAL A 103 30.08 1.62 0.39
CA VAL A 103 29.50 2.97 0.34
C VAL A 103 28.54 3.05 -0.84
N LEU A 104 28.97 2.60 -2.02
CA LEU A 104 28.15 2.60 -3.22
C LEU A 104 26.89 1.73 -3.06
N SER A 105 27.04 0.50 -2.55
CA SER A 105 25.91 -0.41 -2.35
C SER A 105 24.92 0.15 -1.32
N GLY A 106 25.40 0.77 -0.23
CA GLY A 106 24.55 1.37 0.79
C GLY A 106 23.61 2.43 0.20
N TRP A 107 24.13 3.35 -0.62
CA TRP A 107 23.32 4.37 -1.27
C TRP A 107 22.37 3.80 -2.32
N LEU A 108 22.76 2.74 -3.04
CA LEU A 108 21.86 2.06 -3.99
C LEU A 108 20.72 1.32 -3.27
N PHE A 109 20.98 0.66 -2.14
CA PHE A 109 19.93 0.07 -1.30
C PHE A 109 18.97 1.13 -0.78
N PHE A 110 19.49 2.27 -0.32
CA PHE A 110 18.65 3.39 0.10
C PHE A 110 17.78 3.90 -1.07
N GLY A 111 18.36 4.13 -2.25
CA GLY A 111 17.62 4.54 -3.44
C GLY A 111 16.53 3.53 -3.83
N SER A 112 16.83 2.23 -3.75
CA SER A 112 15.86 1.15 -4.01
C SER A 112 14.67 1.24 -3.05
N ASN A 113 14.94 1.40 -1.75
CA ASN A 113 13.90 1.54 -0.73
C ASN A 113 13.06 2.82 -0.91
N ILE A 114 13.66 3.93 -1.35
CA ILE A 114 12.92 5.16 -1.65
C ILE A 114 11.97 4.97 -2.82
N ILE A 115 12.45 4.42 -3.94
CA ILE A 115 11.60 4.14 -5.11
C ILE A 115 10.45 3.20 -4.71
N TRP A 116 10.75 2.16 -3.93
CA TRP A 116 9.77 1.23 -3.41
C TRP A 116 8.72 1.93 -2.53
N THR A 117 9.16 2.74 -1.57
CA THR A 117 8.27 3.48 -0.66
C THR A 117 7.35 4.42 -1.44
N ILE A 118 7.86 5.09 -2.47
CA ILE A 118 7.03 5.91 -3.37
C ILE A 118 6.01 5.04 -4.09
N GLY A 119 6.39 3.85 -4.55
CA GLY A 119 5.47 2.89 -5.16
C GLY A 119 4.34 2.44 -4.22
N GLU A 120 4.67 2.12 -2.97
CA GLU A 120 3.67 1.76 -1.96
C GLU A 120 2.75 2.93 -1.61
N TYR A 121 3.29 4.14 -1.54
CA TYR A 121 2.53 5.36 -1.30
C TYR A 121 1.61 5.70 -2.49
N ASN A 122 2.11 5.51 -3.71
CA ASN A 122 1.29 5.64 -4.92
C ASN A 122 0.12 4.66 -4.88
N LYS A 123 0.36 3.39 -4.53
CA LYS A 123 -0.69 2.38 -4.36
C LYS A 123 -1.70 2.70 -3.26
N LEU A 124 -1.27 3.31 -2.17
CA LEU A 124 -2.18 3.76 -1.11
C LEU A 124 -3.19 4.79 -1.62
N ASN A 125 -2.74 5.74 -2.46
CA ASN A 125 -3.56 6.82 -2.99
C ASN A 125 -4.32 6.44 -4.27
N ASN A 126 -3.74 5.54 -5.07
CA ASN A 126 -4.26 5.04 -6.34
C ASN A 126 -4.30 3.50 -6.33
N PRO A 127 -5.26 2.88 -5.63
CA PRO A 127 -5.31 1.42 -5.54
C PRO A 127 -5.53 0.76 -6.92
N PRO A 128 -4.94 -0.42 -7.16
CA PRO A 128 -5.20 -1.21 -8.36
C PRO A 128 -6.65 -1.63 -8.45
N ASN A 129 -7.33 -1.33 -9.55
CA ASN A 129 -8.70 -1.82 -9.81
C ASN A 129 -8.80 -3.37 -9.81
N SER A 130 -7.68 -4.06 -9.98
CA SER A 130 -7.59 -5.52 -9.96
C SER A 130 -7.47 -6.13 -8.56
N GLU A 131 -7.31 -5.32 -7.49
CA GLU A 131 -7.20 -5.82 -6.12
C GLU A 131 -8.56 -5.76 -5.40
N GLU A 132 -9.34 -6.84 -5.50
CA GLU A 132 -10.67 -6.97 -4.86
C GLU A 132 -10.64 -6.83 -3.33
N ASN A 133 -9.53 -7.20 -2.69
CA ASN A 133 -9.37 -7.19 -1.23
C ASN A 133 -8.47 -6.04 -0.74
N PHE A 134 -8.47 -4.90 -1.43
CA PHE A 134 -7.69 -3.74 -1.00
C PHE A 134 -8.28 -3.13 0.28
N SER A 135 -7.41 -2.81 1.23
CA SER A 135 -7.73 -2.08 2.46
C SER A 135 -6.67 -1.00 2.63
N LYS A 136 -7.10 0.26 2.77
CA LYS A 136 -6.21 1.40 2.98
C LYS A 136 -5.41 1.24 4.27
N ASP A 137 -6.03 0.76 5.33
CA ASP A 137 -5.34 0.61 6.62
C ASP A 137 -4.22 -0.44 6.53
N ARG A 138 -4.50 -1.58 5.89
CA ARG A 138 -3.47 -2.60 5.61
C ARG A 138 -2.34 -2.05 4.74
N GLN A 139 -2.67 -1.31 3.69
CA GLN A 139 -1.68 -0.71 2.80
C GLN A 139 -0.88 0.39 3.54
N ASN A 140 -1.48 1.16 4.43
CA ASN A 140 -0.83 2.17 5.23
C ASN A 140 0.18 1.56 6.23
N ALA A 141 -0.17 0.43 6.85
CA ALA A 141 0.79 -0.35 7.63
C ALA A 141 1.98 -0.80 6.76
N TYR A 142 1.73 -1.26 5.54
CA TYR A 142 2.81 -1.67 4.63
C TYR A 142 3.68 -0.50 4.14
N VAL A 143 3.09 0.68 3.91
CA VAL A 143 3.84 1.92 3.62
C VAL A 143 4.73 2.30 4.82
N SER A 144 4.22 2.18 6.04
CA SER A 144 4.98 2.45 7.26
C SER A 144 6.16 1.48 7.43
N TYR A 145 5.97 0.22 7.06
CA TYR A 145 7.06 -0.76 6.94
C TYR A 145 8.11 -0.33 5.90
N ALA A 146 7.69 0.04 4.68
CA ALA A 146 8.60 0.49 3.62
C ALA A 146 9.39 1.75 4.01
N LEU A 147 8.73 2.71 4.64
CA LEU A 147 9.35 3.91 5.18
C LEU A 147 10.41 3.57 6.24
N SER A 148 10.09 2.67 7.17
CA SER A 148 11.02 2.23 8.21
C SER A 148 12.27 1.57 7.61
N MET A 149 12.11 0.75 6.58
CA MET A 149 13.23 0.16 5.84
C MET A 149 14.06 1.20 5.06
N SER A 150 13.42 2.24 4.54
CA SER A 150 14.12 3.39 3.94
C SER A 150 14.97 4.15 4.96
N VAL A 151 14.44 4.39 6.16
CA VAL A 151 15.19 5.02 7.27
C VAL A 151 16.39 4.18 7.67
N ILE A 152 16.21 2.86 7.84
CA ILE A 152 17.32 1.93 8.11
C ILE A 152 18.38 2.00 7.00
N GLY A 153 17.93 2.02 5.73
CA GLY A 153 18.81 2.15 4.57
C GLY A 153 19.64 3.44 4.60
N PHE A 154 18.99 4.58 4.90
CA PHE A 154 19.66 5.87 5.00
C PHE A 154 20.72 5.88 6.12
N ILE A 155 20.33 5.47 7.33
CA ILE A 155 21.25 5.45 8.49
C ILE A 155 22.44 4.54 8.17
N THR A 156 22.20 3.36 7.58
CA THR A 156 23.25 2.42 7.21
C THR A 156 24.20 3.01 6.16
N ALA A 157 23.68 3.65 5.11
CA ALA A 157 24.48 4.28 4.06
C ALA A 157 25.31 5.45 4.60
N ALA A 158 24.70 6.32 5.40
CA ALA A 158 25.36 7.47 6.02
C ALA A 158 26.47 7.02 6.99
N SER A 159 26.18 6.06 7.87
CA SER A 159 27.17 5.52 8.81
C SER A 159 28.31 4.78 8.11
N THR A 160 28.02 4.02 7.06
CA THR A 160 29.06 3.35 6.25
C THR A 160 29.96 4.37 5.55
N THR A 161 29.35 5.45 5.01
CA THR A 161 30.10 6.55 4.39
C THR A 161 31.01 7.24 5.42
N ALA A 162 30.48 7.57 6.60
CA ALA A 162 31.25 8.20 7.67
C ALA A 162 32.39 7.30 8.18
N ALA A 163 32.13 6.00 8.36
CA ALA A 163 33.14 5.02 8.76
C ALA A 163 34.25 4.85 7.72
N PHE A 164 33.93 4.97 6.43
CA PHE A 164 34.91 4.91 5.35
C PHE A 164 35.87 6.11 5.37
N PHE A 165 35.36 7.33 5.55
CA PHE A 165 36.19 8.54 5.59
C PHE A 165 36.87 8.78 6.94
N ILE A 166 36.30 8.25 8.03
CA ILE A 166 36.83 8.39 9.40
C ILE A 166 36.94 7.01 10.05
N PRO A 167 37.96 6.20 9.70
CA PRO A 167 38.07 4.82 10.17
C PRO A 167 38.12 4.67 11.70
N VAL A 168 38.67 5.67 12.39
CA VAL A 168 38.75 5.71 13.87
C VAL A 168 37.35 5.66 14.50
N MET A 169 36.35 6.22 13.82
CA MET A 169 34.96 6.25 14.30
C MET A 169 34.14 5.02 13.86
N ALA A 170 34.71 4.10 13.07
CA ALA A 170 33.96 2.99 12.47
C ALA A 170 33.31 2.07 13.53
N ILE A 171 34.06 1.67 14.57
CA ILE A 171 33.54 0.79 15.62
C ILE A 171 32.42 1.48 16.44
N PRO A 172 32.62 2.70 16.98
CA PRO A 172 31.53 3.42 17.66
C PRO A 172 30.30 3.62 16.79
N LEU A 173 30.48 4.02 15.52
CA LEU A 173 29.38 4.20 14.58
C LEU A 173 28.62 2.90 14.32
N LEU A 174 29.33 1.78 14.16
CA LEU A 174 28.72 0.48 13.95
C LEU A 174 27.85 0.07 15.14
N ILE A 175 28.31 0.29 16.38
CA ILE A 175 27.55 -0.02 17.59
C ILE A 175 26.28 0.83 17.66
N ILE A 176 26.41 2.16 17.55
CA ILE A 176 25.28 3.09 17.63
C ILE A 176 24.27 2.81 16.52
N THR A 177 24.74 2.66 15.28
CA THR A 177 23.89 2.38 14.12
C THR A 177 23.17 1.05 14.27
N THR A 178 23.84 0.01 14.76
CA THR A 178 23.21 -1.30 14.99
C THR A 178 22.08 -1.20 16.00
N ILE A 179 22.27 -0.49 17.11
CA ILE A 179 21.23 -0.30 18.15
C ILE A 179 20.01 0.42 17.55
N VAL A 180 20.24 1.53 16.85
CA VAL A 180 19.16 2.31 16.21
C VAL A 180 18.43 1.46 15.16
N CYS A 181 19.16 0.75 14.31
CA CYS A 181 18.59 -0.12 13.28
C CYS A 181 17.83 -1.32 13.85
N ILE A 182 18.19 -1.82 15.03
CA ILE A 182 17.41 -2.86 15.73
C ILE A 182 16.08 -2.26 16.22
N GLY A 183 16.11 -1.06 16.83
CA GLY A 183 14.90 -0.39 17.29
C GLY A 183 13.92 -0.07 16.16
N VAL A 184 14.40 0.55 15.08
CA VAL A 184 13.59 0.82 13.88
C VAL A 184 13.20 -0.50 13.18
N GLY A 185 14.06 -1.51 13.22
CA GLY A 185 13.78 -2.84 12.68
C GLY A 185 12.64 -3.55 13.39
N ALA A 186 12.51 -3.40 14.71
CA ALA A 186 11.39 -3.94 15.47
C ALA A 186 10.07 -3.27 15.05
N LEU A 187 10.05 -1.94 14.90
CA LEU A 187 8.90 -1.21 14.38
C LEU A 187 8.54 -1.65 12.95
N ALA A 188 9.54 -1.83 12.09
CA ALA A 188 9.35 -2.32 10.73
C ALA A 188 8.69 -3.72 10.73
N LEU A 189 9.14 -4.62 11.61
CA LEU A 189 8.56 -5.96 11.76
C LEU A 189 7.12 -5.90 12.26
N GLU A 190 6.81 -5.02 13.21
CA GLU A 190 5.45 -4.80 13.71
C GLU A 190 4.52 -4.35 12.58
N TYR A 191 4.90 -3.32 11.83
CA TYR A 191 4.14 -2.86 10.66
C TYR A 191 3.99 -3.93 9.59
N TRP A 192 5.01 -4.74 9.35
CA TRP A 192 4.92 -5.83 8.40
C TRP A 192 3.96 -6.94 8.88
N LEU A 193 4.05 -7.34 10.15
CA LEU A 193 3.14 -8.32 10.74
C LEU A 193 1.70 -7.83 10.68
N GLU A 194 1.47 -6.58 11.05
CA GLU A 194 0.18 -5.92 10.97
C GLU A 194 -0.35 -5.93 9.54
N SER A 195 0.48 -5.60 8.55
CA SER A 195 0.06 -5.63 7.14
C SER A 195 -0.27 -7.03 6.59
N LYS A 196 0.29 -8.11 7.18
CA LYS A 196 0.13 -9.49 6.70
C LYS A 196 -0.92 -10.28 7.46
N PHE A 197 -1.04 -10.03 8.76
CA PHE A 197 -1.86 -10.80 9.70
C PHE A 197 -2.91 -9.96 10.42
N GLY A 198 -2.88 -8.63 10.27
CA GLY A 198 -3.90 -7.75 10.81
C GLY A 198 -5.27 -8.03 10.18
N ASP A 199 -6.31 -7.95 11.02
CA ASP A 199 -7.69 -8.21 10.62
C ASP A 199 -8.30 -6.96 9.99
N TYR A 200 -7.93 -6.69 8.74
CA TYR A 200 -8.41 -5.54 7.98
C TYR A 200 -9.56 -5.93 7.05
N GLN A 201 -10.69 -5.23 7.19
CA GLN A 201 -11.79 -5.36 6.24
C GLN A 201 -11.45 -4.62 4.93
N PRO A 202 -11.79 -5.18 3.76
CA PRO A 202 -11.57 -4.52 2.48
C PRO A 202 -12.47 -3.28 2.35
N ASP A 203 -11.89 -2.15 1.94
CA ASP A 203 -12.62 -0.88 1.81
C ASP A 203 -13.66 -0.92 0.69
N ILE A 204 -13.48 -1.82 -0.26
CA ILE A 204 -14.34 -1.99 -1.43
C ILE A 204 -15.07 -3.34 -1.30
N SER A 205 -16.15 -3.39 -0.51
CA SER A 205 -17.16 -4.43 -0.67
C SER A 205 -18.05 -4.08 -1.86
N MET A 206 -17.53 -4.27 -3.08
CA MET A 206 -18.27 -3.99 -4.34
C MET A 206 -19.62 -4.68 -4.42
N ASP A 207 -19.87 -5.68 -3.58
CA ASP A 207 -21.05 -6.51 -3.67
C ASP A 207 -22.27 -5.91 -2.93
N GLU A 208 -22.14 -5.26 -1.77
CA GLU A 208 -23.34 -4.85 -1.00
C GLU A 208 -23.93 -3.52 -1.43
N SER A 209 -23.13 -2.47 -1.58
CA SER A 209 -23.65 -1.13 -1.95
C SER A 209 -24.17 -1.09 -3.39
N TYR A 210 -23.53 -1.81 -4.30
CA TYR A 210 -24.00 -1.91 -5.70
C TYR A 210 -25.20 -2.86 -5.83
N LYS A 211 -25.27 -3.97 -5.07
CA LYS A 211 -26.50 -4.78 -4.98
C LYS A 211 -27.64 -3.99 -4.36
N GLN A 212 -27.41 -3.20 -3.31
CA GLN A 212 -28.45 -2.34 -2.73
C GLN A 212 -28.90 -1.25 -3.71
N MET A 213 -27.98 -0.59 -4.40
CA MET A 213 -28.32 0.43 -5.40
C MET A 213 -29.05 -0.17 -6.60
N SER A 214 -28.60 -1.32 -7.11
CA SER A 214 -29.28 -2.09 -8.17
C SER A 214 -30.68 -2.54 -7.74
N ASN A 215 -30.84 -3.08 -6.53
CA ASN A 215 -32.13 -3.51 -6.00
C ASN A 215 -33.10 -2.33 -5.79
N ASN A 216 -32.58 -1.15 -5.44
CA ASN A 216 -33.39 0.06 -5.25
C ASN A 216 -33.77 0.74 -6.56
N LEU A 217 -32.91 0.68 -7.59
CA LEU A 217 -33.18 1.27 -8.92
C LEU A 217 -33.93 0.31 -9.87
N GLY A 218 -33.84 -1.00 -9.66
CA GLY A 218 -34.53 -2.02 -10.45
C GLY A 218 -36.01 -2.21 -10.09
N LYS A 219 -36.51 -1.52 -9.06
CA LYS A 219 -37.94 -1.57 -8.69
C LYS A 219 -38.73 -0.74 -9.69
N ILE A 220 -39.14 -1.40 -10.79
CA ILE A 220 -40.03 -0.85 -11.82
C ILE A 220 -41.22 -0.20 -11.12
N ILE A 221 -41.29 1.13 -11.18
CA ILE A 221 -42.49 1.86 -10.75
C ILE A 221 -43.56 1.49 -11.76
N HIS A 222 -44.45 0.56 -11.39
CA HIS A 222 -45.68 0.30 -12.12
C HIS A 222 -46.57 1.53 -11.98
N LEU A 223 -46.32 2.53 -12.83
CA LEU A 223 -47.27 3.59 -13.09
C LEU A 223 -48.52 2.92 -13.66
N LYS A 224 -49.59 2.88 -12.87
CA LYS A 224 -50.92 2.56 -13.40
C LYS A 224 -51.15 3.52 -14.58
N PRO A 225 -51.51 3.03 -15.78
CA PRO A 225 -51.86 3.89 -16.89
C PRO A 225 -53.00 4.80 -16.43
N ASN A 226 -52.71 6.09 -16.27
CA ASN A 226 -53.76 7.08 -16.14
C ASN A 226 -54.37 7.20 -17.54
N PRO A 227 -55.68 6.96 -17.74
CA PRO A 227 -56.28 7.07 -19.06
C PRO A 227 -56.08 8.50 -19.57
N THR A 228 -55.17 8.64 -20.54
CA THR A 228 -55.00 9.88 -21.28
C THR A 228 -56.32 10.16 -21.99
N PRO A 229 -56.99 11.30 -21.76
CA PRO A 229 -58.17 11.63 -22.53
C PRO A 229 -57.78 11.72 -24.02
N GLU A 230 -58.58 11.10 -24.88
CA GLU A 230 -58.34 11.09 -26.33
C GLU A 230 -58.21 12.53 -26.87
N PRO A 231 -57.38 12.74 -27.90
CA PRO A 231 -57.21 14.06 -28.50
C PRO A 231 -58.56 14.62 -28.97
N TYR A 232 -58.86 15.85 -28.58
CA TYR A 232 -60.10 16.53 -28.98
C TYR A 232 -60.12 16.77 -30.50
N HIS A 233 -60.97 16.04 -31.22
CA HIS A 233 -61.19 16.19 -32.66
C HIS A 233 -62.46 17.00 -32.97
N GLY A 234 -62.62 18.17 -32.33
CA GLY A 234 -63.78 19.05 -32.54
C GLY A 234 -63.52 20.21 -33.51
N THR A 235 -64.53 20.57 -34.29
CA THR A 235 -64.54 21.67 -35.29
C THR A 235 -64.92 23.04 -34.72
N LYS A 236 -64.77 23.28 -33.41
CA LYS A 236 -65.09 24.56 -32.77
C LYS A 236 -63.91 25.10 -31.95
N PRO A 237 -63.65 26.42 -31.96
CA PRO A 237 -62.50 27.00 -31.27
C PRO A 237 -62.68 26.94 -29.74
N LEU A 238 -61.56 26.65 -29.06
CA LEU A 238 -61.46 26.47 -27.61
C LEU A 238 -61.97 27.70 -26.85
N HIS A 239 -63.05 27.53 -26.08
CA HIS A 239 -63.39 28.47 -25.01
C HIS A 239 -62.55 28.12 -23.79
N SER A 240 -61.81 29.10 -23.26
CA SER A 240 -61.04 28.97 -22.03
C SER A 240 -62.01 28.77 -20.85
N ALA A 241 -62.19 27.52 -20.42
CA ALA A 241 -62.78 27.24 -19.12
C ALA A 241 -61.68 27.45 -18.07
N GLN A 242 -61.93 28.40 -17.18
CA GLN A 242 -61.14 28.66 -15.99
C GLN A 242 -61.10 27.38 -15.14
N HIS A 243 -59.96 26.71 -15.09
CA HIS A 243 -59.76 25.60 -14.16
C HIS A 243 -59.70 26.18 -12.74
N ASP A 244 -60.77 26.00 -11.98
CA ASP A 244 -60.74 26.05 -10.52
C ASP A 244 -59.80 24.94 -10.03
N VAL A 245 -58.54 25.30 -9.81
CA VAL A 245 -57.58 24.46 -9.10
C VAL A 245 -57.99 24.46 -7.63
N LYS A 246 -58.74 23.45 -7.19
CA LYS A 246 -58.82 23.12 -5.77
C LYS A 246 -57.46 22.60 -5.33
N ILE A 247 -56.61 23.51 -4.86
CA ILE A 247 -55.42 23.18 -4.08
C ILE A 247 -55.90 22.50 -2.80
N LYS A 248 -55.53 21.23 -2.62
CA LYS A 248 -55.66 20.57 -1.33
C LYS A 248 -54.33 20.76 -0.60
N GLU A 249 -54.27 21.78 0.24
CA GLU A 249 -53.15 21.99 1.17
C GLU A 249 -53.21 21.02 2.37
N PRO A 250 -52.09 20.88 3.11
CA PRO A 250 -51.68 19.66 3.83
C PRO A 250 -52.04 19.64 5.33
N PHE A 251 -51.49 18.64 6.05
CA PHE A 251 -51.52 18.31 7.50
C PHE A 251 -52.62 17.32 7.94
N SER A 252 -52.35 16.33 8.81
CA SER A 252 -51.51 16.37 10.03
C SER A 252 -50.96 14.99 10.51
N ASP A 253 -49.86 15.06 11.27
CA ASP A 253 -48.95 14.06 11.88
C ASP A 253 -49.56 12.90 12.72
N PRO A 254 -48.73 11.98 13.24
CA PRO A 254 -48.22 12.20 14.60
C PRO A 254 -46.73 11.87 14.85
N GLN A 255 -46.08 12.81 15.56
CA GLN A 255 -45.05 12.63 16.60
C GLN A 255 -43.81 11.79 16.29
N MET A 256 -42.73 12.51 15.98
CA MET A 256 -41.36 12.10 16.22
C MET A 256 -41.05 12.31 17.71
N ASP A 257 -41.07 11.23 18.50
CA ASP A 257 -40.64 11.23 19.89
C ASP A 257 -39.11 11.15 19.94
N LEU A 258 -38.48 12.30 20.14
CA LEU A 258 -37.05 12.44 20.34
C LEU A 258 -36.79 12.50 21.85
N SER A 259 -36.75 11.34 22.51
CA SER A 259 -36.28 11.25 23.90
C SER A 259 -35.42 10.00 24.13
N SER A 260 -34.12 10.25 24.27
CA SER A 260 -33.19 9.59 25.18
C SER A 260 -33.25 8.06 25.34
N HIS A 261 -32.31 7.36 24.69
CA HIS A 261 -31.66 6.22 25.35
C HIS A 261 -30.14 6.40 25.38
N THR A 262 -29.73 6.82 26.56
CA THR A 262 -28.40 6.87 27.15
C THR A 262 -27.52 5.66 26.88
N CYS A 263 -26.23 5.94 26.66
CA CYS A 263 -25.10 5.03 26.91
C CYS A 263 -25.32 4.17 28.15
N LYS A 264 -25.11 2.85 28.00
CA LYS A 264 -24.69 2.00 29.11
C LYS A 264 -23.23 1.60 28.89
N SER A 265 -22.40 2.05 29.82
CA SER A 265 -21.11 1.45 30.16
C SER A 265 -21.37 0.16 30.94
N GLN A 266 -20.71 -0.92 30.53
CA GLN A 266 -20.33 -2.06 31.36
C GLN A 266 -18.89 -2.38 30.94
N HIS A 267 -17.92 -1.93 31.72
CA HIS A 267 -17.19 -2.69 32.75
C HIS A 267 -16.32 -3.79 32.16
#